data_AF-A0A8B6C3C3-F1
#
_entry.id   AF-A0A8B6C3C3-F1
#
_cell.length_a   1.000
_cell.length_b   1.000
_cell.length_c   1.000
_cell.angle_alpha   90.00
_cell.angle_beta   90.00
_cell.angle_gamma   90.00
#
_symmetry.space_group_name_H-M   'P 1'
#
loop_
_entity.id
_entity.type
_entity.pdbx_description
1 polymer ?
#
loop_
_entity_poly.entity_id
_entity_poly.type
_entity_poly.pdbx_seq_one_letter_code
_entity_poly.pdbx_strand_id
1 'polypeptide(L)'
;MKNFLYIYILLSVQAFTPFIITKDMISKKVYGAGYPSRPVLTVEEFYEERVRDGIWQPPGSSHSMQDWANDPEKDAQAKEQEDSEKEKKVEEDDEETLQKARDWDEWKDDHRKGWGNRKNMG
;
A
#
# COMPACT_ATOMS: atom_id res chain seq x y z
N MET A 1 -20.16 -32.20 36.15
CA MET A 1 -20.03 -31.48 34.86
C MET A 1 -19.98 -29.96 35.07
N LYS A 2 -18.91 -29.43 35.68
CA LYS A 2 -18.76 -27.99 35.96
C LYS A 2 -17.31 -27.48 35.83
N ASN A 3 -16.47 -28.16 35.05
CA ASN A 3 -15.02 -27.85 34.99
C ASN A 3 -14.50 -27.50 33.58
N PHE A 4 -15.37 -27.24 32.60
CA PHE A 4 -14.94 -26.88 31.24
C PHE A 4 -15.11 -25.40 30.90
N LEU A 5 -15.69 -24.58 31.80
CA LEU A 5 -15.94 -23.16 31.52
C LEU A 5 -14.81 -22.21 31.99
N TYR A 6 -13.79 -22.71 32.70
CA TYR A 6 -12.76 -21.86 33.31
C TYR A 6 -11.51 -21.67 32.43
N ILE A 7 -11.41 -22.35 31.29
CA ILE A 7 -10.21 -22.35 30.44
C ILE A 7 -10.20 -21.18 29.44
N TYR A 8 -11.36 -20.57 29.14
CA TYR A 8 -11.45 -19.53 28.10
C TYR A 8 -11.23 -18.08 28.57
N ILE A 9 -10.96 -17.84 29.86
CA ILE A 9 -10.64 -16.48 30.35
C ILE A 9 -9.12 -16.19 30.31
N LEU A 10 -8.31 -17.14 29.81
CA LEU A 10 -6.87 -16.96 29.64
C LEU A 10 -6.47 -16.54 28.20
N LEU A 11 -7.36 -15.91 27.45
CA LEU A 11 -6.99 -15.19 26.22
C LEU A 11 -6.47 -13.79 26.59
N SER A 12 -5.15 -13.72 26.77
CA SER A 12 -4.30 -12.55 26.56
C SER A 12 -4.92 -11.17 26.82
N VAL A 13 -5.07 -10.80 28.09
CA VAL A 13 -5.01 -9.38 28.43
C VAL A 13 -3.53 -8.99 28.36
N GLN A 14 -3.08 -8.62 27.17
CA GLN A 14 -1.78 -7.95 27.00
C GLN A 14 -1.88 -6.65 27.81
N ALA A 15 -1.26 -6.63 28.99
CA ALA A 15 -1.25 -5.45 29.85
C ALA A 15 -0.69 -4.27 29.04
N PHE A 16 -1.49 -3.23 28.86
CA PHE A 16 -1.05 -2.00 28.21
C PHE A 16 0.00 -1.37 29.14
N THR A 17 1.29 -1.54 28.82
CA THR A 17 2.35 -0.85 29.55
C THR A 17 2.19 0.64 29.28
N PRO A 18 1.92 1.49 30.28
CA PRO A 18 1.85 2.92 30.05
C PRO A 18 3.25 3.39 29.64
N PHE A 19 3.45 3.66 28.36
CA PHE A 19 4.64 4.35 27.91
C PHE A 19 4.50 5.81 28.32
N ILE A 20 5.50 6.30 29.04
CA ILE A 20 5.47 7.64 29.59
C ILE A 20 5.93 8.58 28.47
N ILE A 21 5.00 9.33 27.88
CA ILE A 21 5.29 10.31 26.81
C ILE A 21 6.43 11.27 27.22
N THR A 22 6.52 11.62 28.50
CA THR A 22 7.59 12.49 29.00
C THR A 22 8.97 11.83 29.01
N LYS A 23 9.06 10.50 29.16
CA LYS A 23 10.33 9.76 29.10
C LYS A 23 10.92 9.78 27.70
N ASP A 24 10.09 9.66 26.67
CA ASP A 24 10.53 9.71 25.28
C ASP A 24 10.94 11.13 24.88
N MET A 25 10.21 12.15 25.32
CA MET A 25 10.61 13.56 25.12
C MET A 25 11.94 13.91 25.81
N ILE A 26 12.13 13.46 27.06
CA ILE A 26 13.39 13.69 27.80
C ILE A 26 14.54 12.91 27.12
N SER A 27 14.29 11.67 26.72
CA SER A 27 15.27 10.86 26.00
C SER A 27 15.67 11.48 24.67
N LYS A 28 14.71 12.01 23.90
CA LYS A 28 14.98 12.75 22.65
C LYS A 28 15.84 13.99 22.90
N LYS A 29 15.55 14.76 23.95
CA LYS A 29 16.32 15.95 24.33
C LYS A 29 17.75 15.62 24.77
N VAL A 30 17.96 14.51 25.48
CA VAL A 30 19.27 14.11 26.02
C VAL A 30 20.11 13.37 24.98
N TYR A 31 19.51 12.45 24.23
CA TYR A 31 20.23 11.59 23.27
C TYR A 31 20.25 12.14 21.84
N GLY A 32 19.43 13.15 21.51
CA GLY A 32 19.39 13.77 20.19
C GLY A 32 20.59 14.65 19.84
N ALA A 33 21.51 14.91 20.78
CA ALA A 33 22.63 15.82 20.62
C ALA A 33 24.00 15.15 20.33
N GLY A 34 24.03 13.89 19.86
CA GLY A 34 25.30 13.31 19.37
C GLY A 34 25.54 11.80 19.52
N TYR A 35 24.53 10.97 19.78
CA TYR A 35 24.69 9.50 19.75
C TYR A 35 24.16 8.91 18.43
N PRO A 36 25.04 8.58 17.45
CA PRO A 36 24.63 8.08 16.14
C PRO A 36 23.96 6.69 16.18
N SER A 37 23.99 6.02 17.34
CA SER A 37 23.43 4.68 17.54
C SER A 37 22.04 4.65 18.15
N ARG A 38 21.43 5.81 18.45
CA ARG A 38 20.06 5.89 18.98
C ARG A 38 19.13 6.59 17.97
N PRO A 39 17.95 6.01 17.68
CA PRO A 39 16.98 6.66 16.82
C PRO A 39 16.50 7.97 17.46
N VAL A 40 16.59 9.06 16.70
CA VAL A 40 16.14 10.41 17.12
C VAL A 40 14.62 10.54 17.01
N LEU A 41 14.02 9.71 16.16
CA LEU A 41 12.60 9.68 15.88
C LEU A 41 11.95 8.46 16.52
N THR A 42 10.70 8.61 16.95
CA THR A 42 9.85 7.46 17.27
C THR A 42 9.43 6.75 15.97
N VAL A 43 8.91 5.53 16.09
CA VAL A 43 8.41 4.77 14.94
C VAL A 43 7.30 5.54 14.21
N GLU A 44 6.42 6.21 14.97
CA GLU A 44 5.33 7.02 14.44
C GLU A 44 5.87 8.26 13.71
N GLU A 45 6.77 9.03 14.33
CA GLU A 45 7.36 10.23 13.72
C GLU A 45 8.10 9.89 12.42
N PHE A 46 8.80 8.75 12.38
CA PHE A 46 9.46 8.25 11.18
C PHE A 46 8.45 7.88 10.09
N TYR A 47 7.34 7.24 10.45
CA TYR A 47 6.28 6.91 9.50
C TYR A 47 5.67 8.18 8.89
N GLU A 48 5.32 9.15 9.72
CA GLU A 48 4.77 10.44 9.27
C GLU A 48 5.73 11.20 8.35
N GLU A 49 7.03 11.21 8.65
CA GLU A 49 8.04 11.85 7.79
C GLU A 49 8.12 11.16 6.42
N ARG A 50 8.11 9.83 6.38
CA ARG A 50 8.16 9.07 5.12
C ARG A 50 6.91 9.21 4.27
N VAL A 51 5.74 9.33 4.90
CA VAL A 51 4.48 9.62 4.20
C VAL A 51 4.50 11.07 3.68
N ARG A 52 5.02 12.03 4.46
CA ARG A 52 5.18 13.43 4.03
C ARG A 52 6.15 13.58 2.86
N ASP A 53 7.24 12.82 2.85
CA ASP A 53 8.20 12.76 1.76
C ASP A 53 7.63 12.06 0.50
N GLY A 54 6.41 11.52 0.58
CA GLY A 54 5.74 10.81 -0.51
C GLY A 54 6.35 9.46 -0.84
N ILE A 55 7.26 8.95 0.00
CA ILE A 55 7.91 7.65 -0.20
C ILE A 55 6.93 6.52 0.14
N TRP A 56 6.12 6.73 1.18
CA TRP A 56 5.12 5.75 1.63
C TRP A 56 3.71 6.27 1.41
N GLN A 57 2.81 5.34 1.08
CA GLN A 57 1.39 5.65 1.00
C GLN A 57 0.80 5.77 2.42
N PRO A 58 -0.11 6.73 2.65
CA PRO A 58 -0.80 6.83 3.93
C PRO A 58 -1.62 5.56 4.21
N PRO A 59 -1.87 5.25 5.49
CA PRO A 59 -2.53 4.00 5.85
C PRO A 59 -3.96 4.00 5.29
N GLY A 60 -4.33 2.92 4.60
CA GLY A 60 -5.64 2.78 3.94
C GLY A 60 -5.75 3.37 2.54
N SER A 61 -4.69 3.98 2.00
CA SER A 61 -4.67 4.48 0.61
C SER A 61 -4.29 3.43 -0.43
N SER A 62 -3.69 2.31 -0.01
CA SER A 62 -3.37 1.20 -0.90
C SER A 62 -4.49 0.18 -0.83
N HIS A 63 -5.04 -0.20 -1.99
CA HIS A 63 -5.82 -1.42 -2.09
C HIS A 63 -4.85 -2.60 -1.99
N SER A 64 -4.92 -3.35 -0.90
CA SER A 64 -4.18 -4.61 -0.81
C SER A 64 -4.98 -5.71 -1.53
N MET A 65 -4.29 -6.71 -2.08
CA MET A 65 -4.99 -7.88 -2.63
C MET A 65 -5.86 -8.58 -1.58
N GLN A 66 -5.51 -8.43 -0.30
CA GLN A 66 -6.30 -8.92 0.83
C GLN A 66 -7.63 -8.17 0.96
N ASP A 67 -7.66 -6.86 0.72
CA ASP A 67 -8.91 -6.09 0.76
C ASP A 67 -9.89 -6.53 -0.34
N TRP A 68 -9.40 -6.80 -1.55
CA TRP A 68 -10.21 -7.35 -2.64
C TRP A 68 -10.73 -8.76 -2.33
N ALA A 69 -9.95 -9.57 -1.62
CA ALA A 69 -10.38 -10.91 -1.21
C ALA A 69 -11.45 -10.88 -0.11
N ASN A 70 -11.44 -9.86 0.75
CA ASN A 70 -12.40 -9.70 1.84
C ASN A 70 -13.77 -9.21 1.37
N ASP A 71 -13.84 -8.47 0.27
CA ASP A 71 -15.08 -7.93 -0.31
C ASP A 71 -15.08 -8.04 -1.85
N PRO A 72 -15.48 -9.21 -2.39
CA PRO A 72 -15.47 -9.44 -3.83
C PRO A 72 -16.56 -8.65 -4.58
N GLU A 73 -17.63 -8.24 -3.90
CA GLU A 73 -18.73 -7.49 -4.50
C GLU A 73 -18.30 -6.04 -4.77
N LYS A 74 -17.58 -5.43 -3.82
CA LYS A 74 -17.01 -4.10 -4.00
C LYS A 74 -15.92 -4.05 -5.09
N ASP A 75 -15.11 -5.10 -5.23
CA ASP A 75 -14.14 -5.23 -6.32
C ASP A 75 -14.83 -5.32 -7.69
N ALA A 76 -15.87 -6.15 -7.80
CA ALA A 76 -16.63 -6.28 -9.04
C ALA A 76 -17.26 -4.93 -9.45
N GLN A 77 -17.85 -4.20 -8.49
CA GLN A 77 -18.43 -2.89 -8.72
C GLN A 77 -17.37 -1.85 -9.15
N ALA A 78 -16.19 -1.85 -8.52
CA ALA A 78 -15.11 -0.94 -8.89
C ALA A 78 -14.60 -1.21 -10.31
N LYS A 79 -14.47 -2.47 -10.71
CA LYS A 79 -14.10 -2.87 -12.07
C LYS A 79 -15.15 -2.45 -13.09
N GLU A 80 -16.43 -2.69 -12.81
CA GLU A 80 -17.52 -2.28 -13.69
C GLU A 80 -17.55 -0.76 -13.89
N GLN A 81 -17.31 0.02 -12.83
CA GLN A 81 -17.19 1.47 -12.93
C GLN A 81 -15.99 1.88 -13.79
N GLU A 82 -14.81 1.33 -13.53
CA GLU A 82 -13.59 1.63 -14.31
C GLU A 82 -13.77 1.29 -15.80
N ASP A 83 -14.37 0.14 -16.10
CA ASP A 83 -14.63 -0.29 -17.47
C ASP A 83 -15.67 0.63 -18.14
N SER A 84 -16.73 1.01 -17.44
CA SER A 84 -17.73 1.96 -17.96
C SER A 84 -17.14 3.35 -18.26
N GLU A 85 -16.19 3.82 -17.45
CA GLU A 85 -15.49 5.09 -17.68
C GLU A 85 -14.54 5.00 -18.88
N LYS A 86 -13.85 3.86 -19.05
CA LYS A 86 -13.02 3.61 -20.23
C LYS A 86 -13.86 3.56 -21.49
N GLU A 87 -14.97 2.85 -21.49
CA GLU A 87 -15.89 2.77 -22.62
C GLU A 87 -16.38 4.17 -23.02
N LYS A 88 -16.82 4.99 -22.05
CA LYS A 88 -17.23 6.38 -22.31
C LYS A 88 -16.12 7.22 -22.93
N LYS A 89 -14.89 7.14 -22.41
CA LYS A 89 -13.75 7.90 -22.98
C LYS A 89 -13.43 7.49 -24.41
N VAL A 90 -13.62 6.21 -24.73
CA VAL A 90 -13.46 5.69 -26.09
C VAL A 90 -14.62 6.14 -26.99
N GLU A 91 -15.86 6.13 -26.51
CA GLU A 91 -17.03 6.61 -27.26
C GLU A 91 -17.01 8.12 -27.53
N GLU A 92 -16.49 8.90 -26.58
CA GLU A 92 -16.36 10.36 -26.69
C GLU A 92 -15.13 10.79 -27.52
N ASP A 93 -14.35 9.83 -28.05
CA ASP A 93 -13.11 10.06 -28.82
C ASP A 93 -12.15 11.03 -28.09
N ASP A 94 -11.97 10.85 -26.78
CA ASP A 94 -11.13 11.73 -25.97
C ASP A 94 -9.69 11.75 -26.52
N GLU A 95 -9.16 12.95 -26.76
CA GLU A 95 -7.91 13.14 -27.51
C GLU A 95 -6.71 12.46 -26.83
N GLU A 96 -6.67 12.45 -25.49
CA GLU A 96 -5.62 11.78 -24.72
C GLU A 96 -5.67 10.26 -24.91
N THR A 97 -6.87 9.66 -24.89
CA THR A 97 -7.02 8.22 -25.09
C THR A 97 -6.62 7.77 -26.50
N LEU A 98 -6.94 8.59 -27.51
CA LEU A 98 -6.56 8.33 -28.89
C LEU A 98 -5.06 8.45 -29.11
N GLN A 99 -4.42 9.49 -28.54
CA GLN A 99 -2.96 9.64 -28.60
C GLN A 99 -2.26 8.44 -27.96
N LYS A 100 -2.68 8.06 -26.75
CA LYS A 100 -2.14 6.89 -26.06
C LYS A 100 -2.30 5.60 -26.87
N ALA A 101 -3.45 5.40 -27.52
CA ALA A 101 -3.68 4.24 -28.37
C ALA A 101 -2.75 4.21 -29.60
N ARG A 102 -2.48 5.37 -30.22
CA ARG A 102 -1.54 5.51 -31.33
C ARG A 102 -0.10 5.27 -30.89
N ASP A 103 0.32 5.86 -29.78
CA ASP A 103 1.67 5.66 -29.21
C ASP A 103 1.92 4.19 -28.88
N TRP A 104 0.90 3.50 -28.36
CA TRP A 104 0.96 2.05 -28.14
C TRP A 104 1.14 1.25 -29.42
N ASP A 105 0.54 1.71 -30.53
CA ASP A 105 0.65 1.05 -31.83
C ASP A 105 2.05 1.26 -32.43
N GLU A 106 2.53 2.50 -32.47
CA GLU A 106 3.88 2.85 -32.90
C GLU A 106 4.95 2.07 -32.11
N TRP A 107 4.78 1.98 -30.79
CA TRP A 107 5.69 1.19 -29.97
C TRP A 107 5.67 -0.31 -30.33
N LYS A 108 4.49 -0.90 -30.57
CA LYS A 108 4.37 -2.32 -30.94
C LYS A 108 4.99 -2.62 -32.32
N ASP A 109 4.97 -1.67 -33.24
CA ASP A 109 5.60 -1.81 -34.56
C ASP A 109 7.11 -1.99 -34.44
N ASP A 110 7.75 -1.23 -33.55
CA ASP A 110 9.18 -1.38 -33.26
C ASP A 110 9.50 -2.56 -32.30
N HIS A 111 8.51 -3.07 -31.57
CA HIS A 111 8.67 -4.08 -30.51
C HIS A 111 7.86 -5.35 -30.80
N ARG A 112 8.26 -6.08 -31.85
CA ARG A 112 7.59 -7.32 -32.25
C ARG A 112 7.52 -8.37 -31.14
N LYS A 113 6.48 -9.20 -31.14
CA LYS A 113 6.35 -10.34 -30.22
C LYS A 113 7.61 -11.24 -30.25
N GLY A 114 8.21 -11.47 -29.08
CA GLY A 114 9.46 -12.23 -28.95
C GLY A 114 10.73 -11.37 -29.05
N TRP A 115 10.60 -10.04 -29.18
CA TRP A 115 11.72 -9.12 -29.03
C TRP A 115 12.43 -9.36 -27.69
N GLY A 116 13.75 -9.59 -27.74
CA GLY A 116 14.57 -9.93 -26.57
C GLY A 116 14.62 -11.42 -26.18
N ASN A 117 13.71 -12.28 -26.66
CA ASN A 117 13.82 -13.73 -26.44
C ASN A 117 14.81 -14.35 -27.44
N ARG A 118 16.02 -14.70 -26.98
CA ARG A 118 17.06 -15.34 -27.80
C ARG A 118 17.21 -16.85 -27.56
N LYS A 119 16.44 -17.42 -26.63
CA LYS A 119 16.69 -18.78 -26.08
C LYS A 119 15.66 -19.81 -26.53
N ASN A 120 14.40 -19.42 -26.79
CA ASN A 120 13.35 -20.30 -27.29
C ASN A 120 12.88 -19.83 -28.67
N MET A 121 13.69 -20.07 -29.71
CA MET A 121 13.35 -19.73 -31.10
C MET A 121 12.81 -20.93 -31.90
N GLY A 122 12.64 -22.09 -31.26
CA GLY A 122 12.20 -23.35 -31.85
C GLY A 122 12.59 -24.50 -30.95
#